data_AF-A0A964V874-F1
#
_entry.id   AF-A0A964V874-F1
#
_cell.length_a   1.000
_cell.length_b   1.000
_cell.length_c   1.000
_cell.angle_alpha   90.00
_cell.angle_beta   90.00
_cell.angle_gamma   90.00
#
_symmetry.space_group_name_H-M   'P 1'
#
loop_
_entity.id
_entity.type
_entity.pdbx_description
1 polymer ?
#
loop_
_entity_poly.entity_id
_entity_poly.type
_entity_poly.pdbx_seq_one_letter_code
_entity_poly.pdbx_strand_id
1 'polypeptide(L)'
;MDHSCEEARRGRSGFQRRCACRTAIGILTRGLAGSRIKRCGLVLAASHPRLRIHMLPALSLVLGMVAAMHPDPAQQPPPGNAEAASAPSEDRYEIFLWTVDQGDHVWERFGHNAILIRDRATGQELAWNWGLFDFNDADFLSRFLRGSMLYSMGPADPGALLNSYVSADRTVYANRILLTQEEAAELDSRVRRNFLPENRNYLYHYFRDNCSTRVRDALDGVLGGLLRETFESRTTPESYRWHTRRLVQETLWIDQGLSFLLGTRGDLPRSEWEAMFVPMELMRLLEEVDRPSGNSGTGGPGGAGPLLAPREVLFQGSRPPAPAGPPAFSALWLVLGVGLGGALAGLGRLAGRGRGWARWAVGLGVAGWGLFSAALGGILVMAWFTD
;
A
#
# COMPACT_ATOMS: atom_id res chain seq x y z
N MET A 1 -69.44 -5.13 -10.14
CA MET A 1 -68.22 -4.97 -10.97
C MET A 1 -67.29 -6.13 -10.63
N ASP A 2 -67.65 -7.39 -10.89
CA ASP A 2 -68.21 -7.98 -12.13
C ASP A 2 -67.34 -7.63 -13.35
N HIS A 3 -66.68 -8.59 -14.01
CA HIS A 3 -67.27 -9.80 -14.59
C HIS A 3 -66.29 -10.99 -14.78
N SER A 4 -66.83 -12.21 -14.61
CA SER A 4 -66.74 -13.44 -15.45
C SER A 4 -65.40 -13.87 -16.09
N CYS A 5 -64.83 -15.09 -15.94
CA CYS A 5 -65.28 -16.45 -15.58
C CYS A 5 -66.04 -17.26 -16.67
N GLU A 6 -65.35 -18.22 -17.33
CA GLU A 6 -65.80 -19.56 -17.77
C GLU A 6 -64.54 -20.30 -18.35
N GLU A 7 -64.06 -21.46 -17.83
CA GLU A 7 -64.53 -22.87 -18.01
C GLU A 7 -64.54 -23.38 -19.48
N ALA A 8 -64.27 -24.67 -19.82
CA ALA A 8 -63.66 -25.82 -19.13
C ALA A 8 -63.45 -27.00 -20.14
N ARG A 9 -62.93 -28.14 -19.65
CA ARG A 9 -62.88 -29.54 -20.22
C ARG A 9 -61.57 -29.98 -20.90
N ARG A 10 -61.16 -31.25 -20.85
CA ARG A 10 -61.22 -32.36 -19.84
C ARG A 10 -60.51 -33.59 -20.46
N GLY A 11 -59.60 -34.29 -19.76
CA GLY A 11 -58.99 -35.51 -20.32
C GLY A 11 -57.98 -36.26 -19.43
N ARG A 12 -58.50 -37.16 -18.57
CA ARG A 12 -57.94 -38.40 -17.94
C ARG A 12 -56.52 -38.84 -18.39
N SER A 13 -55.61 -39.39 -17.57
CA SER A 13 -55.61 -39.92 -16.17
C SER A 13 -54.15 -40.32 -15.76
N GLY A 14 -53.76 -40.64 -14.52
CA GLY A 14 -54.49 -40.73 -13.24
C GLY A 14 -53.67 -41.32 -12.05
N PHE A 15 -54.41 -41.78 -11.03
CA PHE A 15 -54.11 -42.62 -9.83
C PHE A 15 -52.91 -43.61 -9.90
N GLN A 16 -52.15 -43.94 -8.83
CA GLN A 16 -52.49 -44.13 -7.39
C GLN A 16 -51.38 -43.69 -6.39
N ARG A 17 -51.79 -43.46 -5.13
CA ARG A 17 -50.92 -43.41 -3.93
C ARG A 17 -50.75 -44.81 -3.31
N ARG A 18 -49.62 -45.10 -2.64
CA ARG A 18 -49.59 -45.94 -1.42
C ARG A 18 -48.54 -45.47 -0.42
N CYS A 19 -48.92 -45.37 0.85
CA CYS A 19 -48.00 -45.40 1.99
C CYS A 19 -47.80 -46.85 2.44
N ALA A 20 -46.65 -47.18 3.00
CA ALA A 20 -46.49 -48.27 3.96
C ALA A 20 -45.30 -48.01 4.88
N CYS A 21 -45.46 -48.32 6.16
CA CYS A 21 -44.44 -48.23 7.20
C CYS A 21 -44.42 -49.58 7.93
N ARG A 22 -43.23 -50.15 8.18
CA ARG A 22 -42.81 -50.79 9.47
C ARG A 22 -41.59 -51.72 9.35
N THR A 23 -40.62 -51.46 10.23
CA THR A 23 -39.99 -52.42 11.17
C THR A 23 -39.29 -53.70 10.66
N ALA A 24 -37.99 -53.81 10.96
CA ALA A 24 -37.41 -54.99 11.63
C ALA A 24 -36.04 -54.65 12.27
N ILE A 25 -35.86 -55.01 13.55
CA ILE A 25 -34.57 -55.03 14.27
C ILE A 25 -34.07 -56.47 14.29
N GLY A 26 -32.76 -56.71 14.15
CA GLY A 26 -32.18 -58.05 14.19
C GLY A 26 -30.69 -58.05 14.55
N ILE A 27 -30.39 -58.13 15.83
CA ILE A 27 -29.04 -58.28 16.39
C ILE A 27 -28.60 -59.75 16.27
N LEU A 28 -27.33 -60.02 15.91
CA LEU A 28 -26.56 -61.10 16.54
C LEU A 28 -25.04 -60.93 16.32
N THR A 29 -24.29 -61.33 17.34
CA THR A 29 -22.84 -61.11 17.52
C THR A 29 -22.07 -62.43 17.62
N ARG A 30 -20.73 -62.34 17.73
CA ARG A 30 -19.71 -63.41 17.87
C ARG A 30 -19.12 -63.88 16.53
N GLY A 31 -17.82 -64.25 16.44
CA GLY A 31 -16.85 -64.50 17.52
C GLY A 31 -15.38 -64.22 17.16
N LEU A 32 -14.50 -64.57 18.11
CA LEU A 32 -13.07 -64.26 18.17
C LEU A 32 -12.16 -65.29 17.45
N ALA A 33 -10.85 -64.98 17.45
CA ALA A 33 -9.69 -65.77 17.00
C ALA A 33 -9.46 -65.81 15.47
N GLY A 34 -8.22 -65.85 14.98
CA GLY A 34 -6.90 -65.85 15.63
C GLY A 34 -5.81 -66.36 14.68
N SER A 35 -4.53 -66.25 15.06
CA SER A 35 -3.32 -66.68 14.29
C SER A 35 -3.04 -65.84 13.01
N ARG A 36 -1.92 -65.10 12.90
CA ARG A 36 -0.48 -65.45 12.81
C ARG A 36 0.02 -65.75 11.39
N ILE A 37 0.86 -64.83 10.90
CA ILE A 37 2.11 -65.08 10.17
C ILE A 37 2.00 -65.78 8.80
N LYS A 38 2.34 -65.05 7.73
CA LYS A 38 3.57 -65.35 6.97
C LYS A 38 4.08 -64.13 6.19
N ARG A 39 5.37 -63.85 6.37
CA ARG A 39 6.13 -62.93 5.52
C ARG A 39 6.23 -63.55 4.12
N CYS A 40 6.08 -62.74 3.08
CA CYS A 40 6.76 -62.98 1.81
C CYS A 40 7.37 -61.65 1.38
N GLY A 41 8.68 -61.51 1.59
CA GLY A 41 9.43 -60.40 1.04
C GLY A 41 10.02 -60.83 -0.30
N LEU A 42 9.95 -59.94 -1.30
CA LEU A 42 10.92 -59.97 -2.38
C LEU A 42 11.40 -58.53 -2.62
N VAL A 43 12.72 -58.37 -2.53
CA VAL A 43 13.43 -57.14 -2.80
C VAL A 43 13.81 -57.12 -4.28
N LEU A 44 13.57 -56.01 -4.96
CA LEU A 44 14.42 -55.58 -6.07
C LEU A 44 14.78 -54.10 -5.91
N ALA A 45 16.08 -53.83 -5.87
CA ALA A 45 16.68 -52.55 -6.17
C ALA A 45 16.66 -52.33 -7.71
N ALA A 46 16.98 -51.19 -8.31
CA ALA A 46 17.45 -49.87 -7.85
C ALA A 46 16.67 -48.79 -8.68
N SER A 47 16.88 -47.47 -8.66
CA SER A 47 18.14 -46.71 -8.60
C SER A 47 17.92 -45.20 -8.46
N HIS A 48 18.67 -44.58 -7.54
CA HIS A 48 19.26 -43.23 -7.66
C HIS A 48 18.36 -41.96 -7.71
N PRO A 49 18.92 -40.75 -7.39
CA PRO A 49 18.28 -39.90 -6.38
C PRO A 49 17.91 -38.48 -6.85
N ARG A 50 17.45 -37.66 -5.89
CA ARG A 50 17.18 -36.21 -5.91
C ARG A 50 15.79 -35.78 -6.42
N LEU A 51 14.79 -35.90 -5.54
CA LEU A 51 13.94 -34.78 -5.15
C LEU A 51 13.16 -35.13 -3.88
N ARG A 52 13.56 -34.60 -2.72
CA ARG A 52 12.73 -34.59 -1.51
C ARG A 52 12.28 -33.16 -1.22
N ILE A 53 11.18 -32.80 -1.86
CA ILE A 53 10.34 -31.68 -1.40
C ILE A 53 9.69 -32.16 -0.11
N HIS A 54 10.15 -31.66 1.03
CA HIS A 54 9.47 -31.87 2.31
C HIS A 54 8.35 -30.83 2.46
N MET A 55 7.18 -31.14 1.93
CA MET A 55 5.92 -30.63 2.48
C MET A 55 5.30 -31.72 3.36
N LEU A 56 5.01 -31.37 4.62
CA LEU A 56 3.98 -31.92 5.53
C LEU A 56 4.11 -31.11 6.86
N PRO A 57 3.07 -31.03 7.70
CA PRO A 57 2.65 -29.73 8.21
C PRO A 57 2.46 -29.67 9.74
N ALA A 58 1.97 -28.51 10.19
CA ALA A 58 1.12 -28.33 11.37
C ALA A 58 1.73 -28.53 12.77
N LEU A 59 1.70 -27.41 13.51
CA LEU A 59 1.05 -27.31 14.83
C LEU A 59 1.67 -28.08 16.01
N SER A 60 2.46 -27.37 16.84
CA SER A 60 2.14 -27.11 18.27
C SER A 60 3.38 -26.69 19.07
N LEU A 61 3.42 -25.44 19.52
CA LEU A 61 3.55 -25.17 20.97
C LEU A 61 3.08 -23.74 21.27
N VAL A 62 2.05 -23.64 22.13
CA VAL A 62 1.61 -22.40 22.77
C VAL A 62 2.17 -22.39 24.19
N LEU A 63 2.23 -21.19 24.77
CA LEU A 63 2.37 -20.87 26.21
C LEU A 63 3.82 -20.67 26.69
N GLY A 64 4.15 -19.42 27.02
CA GLY A 64 5.48 -19.12 27.56
C GLY A 64 5.89 -17.66 27.82
N MET A 65 4.99 -16.65 27.83
CA MET A 65 5.23 -15.36 28.51
C MET A 65 3.97 -14.47 28.51
N VAL A 66 3.13 -14.63 29.54
CA VAL A 66 2.18 -13.59 29.99
C VAL A 66 2.43 -13.38 31.49
N ALA A 67 3.35 -12.47 31.80
CA ALA A 67 3.58 -11.90 33.12
C ALA A 67 4.42 -10.62 32.96
N ALA A 68 4.20 -9.63 33.82
CA ALA A 68 4.98 -8.39 33.91
C ALA A 68 4.85 -7.35 32.76
N MET A 69 3.62 -6.95 32.43
CA MET A 69 3.32 -5.54 32.13
C MET A 69 2.03 -5.13 32.86
N HIS A 70 2.16 -4.85 34.16
CA HIS A 70 1.15 -4.06 34.87
C HIS A 70 1.35 -2.58 34.52
N PRO A 71 0.29 -1.80 34.28
CA PRO A 71 0.40 -0.35 34.20
C PRO A 71 0.67 0.19 35.61
N ASP A 72 1.84 0.81 35.80
CA ASP A 72 2.21 1.48 37.05
C ASP A 72 1.39 2.77 37.22
N PRO A 73 0.63 2.95 38.32
CA PRO A 73 -0.25 4.10 38.45
C PRO A 73 0.51 5.40 38.73
N ALA A 74 0.42 6.33 37.79
CA ALA A 74 0.44 7.78 37.99
C ALA A 74 1.47 8.34 39.01
N GLN A 75 2.73 8.47 38.60
CA GLN A 75 3.64 9.41 39.24
C GLN A 75 3.29 10.85 38.84
N GLN A 76 2.65 11.59 39.75
CA GLN A 76 2.50 13.04 39.63
C GLN A 76 3.87 13.71 39.87
N PRO A 77 4.35 14.63 39.00
CA PRO A 77 5.49 15.47 39.34
C PRO A 77 5.13 16.42 40.50
N PRO A 78 6.10 16.82 41.34
CA PRO A 78 5.84 17.67 42.50
C PRO A 78 5.41 19.10 42.07
N PRO A 79 4.58 19.80 42.86
CA PRO A 79 4.18 21.16 42.56
C PRO A 79 5.35 22.12 42.83
N GLY A 80 6.00 22.59 41.76
CA GLY A 80 7.14 23.49 41.81
C GLY A 80 6.94 24.73 40.94
N ASN A 81 6.44 25.80 41.56
CA ASN A 81 6.53 27.21 41.16
C ASN A 81 6.18 27.56 39.70
N ALA A 82 4.93 27.99 39.51
CA ALA A 82 4.57 28.79 38.35
C ALA A 82 5.10 30.23 38.50
N GLU A 83 6.19 30.58 37.83
CA GLU A 83 6.51 31.98 37.52
C GLU A 83 7.36 32.11 36.25
N ALA A 84 7.28 33.28 35.61
CA ALA A 84 7.93 33.68 34.36
C ALA A 84 7.49 32.92 33.09
N ALA A 85 6.44 33.45 32.45
CA ALA A 85 6.34 33.39 30.99
C ALA A 85 7.54 34.14 30.38
N SER A 86 8.56 33.41 29.96
CA SER A 86 9.69 33.97 29.20
C SER A 86 9.22 34.39 27.80
N ALA A 87 9.75 35.51 27.30
CA ALA A 87 9.51 36.01 25.95
C ALA A 87 9.71 34.91 24.87
N PRO A 88 9.03 35.01 23.71
CA PRO A 88 9.25 34.07 22.61
C PRO A 88 10.73 34.12 22.21
N SER A 89 11.47 33.03 22.47
CA SER A 89 12.85 32.90 22.02
C SER A 89 12.87 32.71 20.51
N GLU A 90 13.67 33.51 19.79
CA GLU A 90 13.75 33.51 18.33
C GLU A 90 14.24 32.16 17.72
N ASP A 91 14.68 31.21 18.55
CA ASP A 91 15.08 29.85 18.16
C ASP A 91 14.25 28.73 18.81
N ARG A 92 13.03 28.98 19.33
CA ARG A 92 12.28 27.95 20.10
C ARG A 92 12.10 26.63 19.36
N TYR A 93 11.80 26.68 18.06
CA TYR A 93 11.36 25.52 17.29
C TYR A 93 12.36 25.22 16.17
N GLU A 94 12.75 23.96 16.05
CA GLU A 94 13.47 23.48 14.87
C GLU A 94 12.63 22.45 14.14
N ILE A 95 12.36 22.72 12.86
CA ILE A 95 11.56 21.88 11.99
C ILE A 95 12.49 21.24 10.96
N PHE A 96 12.42 19.93 10.78
CA PHE A 96 13.14 19.23 9.73
C PHE A 96 12.20 18.38 8.90
N LEU A 97 12.32 18.49 7.58
CA LEU A 97 11.78 17.52 6.65
C LEU A 97 12.70 16.30 6.66
N TRP A 98 12.18 15.13 7.04
CA TRP A 98 12.85 13.86 6.81
C TRP A 98 12.29 13.23 5.54
N THR A 99 13.18 12.80 4.64
CA THR A 99 12.82 12.13 3.38
C THR A 99 13.58 10.80 3.32
N VAL A 100 12.84 9.70 3.25
CA VAL A 100 13.38 8.34 3.25
C VAL A 100 13.20 7.74 1.87
N ASP A 101 14.28 7.19 1.30
CA ASP A 101 14.25 6.53 -0.01
C ASP A 101 13.54 5.15 0.04
N GLN A 102 13.50 4.42 -1.07
CA GLN A 102 12.76 3.17 -1.24
C GLN A 102 13.19 2.07 -0.26
N GLY A 103 12.21 1.27 0.18
CA GLY A 103 12.43 -0.01 0.87
C GLY A 103 12.09 -1.22 -0.01
N ASP A 104 12.22 -2.43 0.55
CA ASP A 104 11.93 -3.68 -0.17
C ASP A 104 10.44 -3.88 -0.40
N HIS A 105 9.62 -3.55 0.60
CA HIS A 105 8.21 -3.84 0.59
C HIS A 105 7.44 -2.91 -0.36
N VAL A 106 6.35 -3.41 -0.95
CA VAL A 106 5.58 -2.67 -1.97
C VAL A 106 5.06 -1.30 -1.49
N TRP A 107 4.73 -1.17 -0.20
CA TRP A 107 4.31 0.09 0.42
C TRP A 107 5.46 1.08 0.68
N GLU A 108 6.72 0.63 0.64
CA GLU A 108 7.92 1.46 0.83
C GLU A 108 8.56 1.93 -0.48
N ARG A 109 8.11 1.40 -1.62
CA ARG A 109 8.71 1.64 -2.95
C ARG A 109 8.71 3.09 -3.42
N PHE A 110 7.94 3.96 -2.76
CA PHE A 110 7.84 5.37 -3.09
C PHE A 110 8.58 6.27 -2.11
N GLY A 111 9.23 5.69 -1.09
CA GLY A 111 9.84 6.44 0.00
C GLY A 111 8.85 6.81 1.09
N HIS A 112 9.22 7.74 1.97
CA HIS A 112 8.37 8.28 3.03
C HIS A 112 8.81 9.71 3.43
N ASN A 113 7.89 10.52 3.95
CA ASN A 113 8.23 11.76 4.66
C ASN A 113 7.70 11.78 6.08
N ALA A 114 8.49 12.39 6.96
CA ALA A 114 8.09 12.80 8.30
C ALA A 114 8.52 14.26 8.55
N ILE A 115 7.87 14.93 9.49
CA ILE A 115 8.31 16.23 10.02
C ILE A 115 8.84 16.01 11.43
N LEU A 116 10.14 16.18 11.63
CA LEU A 116 10.71 16.28 12.97
C LEU A 116 10.46 17.69 13.50
N ILE A 117 9.83 17.79 14.67
CA ILE A 117 9.67 19.04 15.42
C ILE A 117 10.46 18.91 16.72
N ARG A 118 11.40 19.82 16.93
CA ARG A 118 12.11 20.01 18.20
C ARG A 118 11.60 21.28 18.86
N ASP A 119 11.12 21.18 20.10
CA ASP A 119 10.77 22.32 20.94
C ASP A 119 11.86 22.53 22.01
N ARG A 120 12.74 23.50 21.79
CA ARG A 120 13.84 23.83 22.70
C ARG A 120 13.37 24.34 24.06
N ALA A 121 12.13 24.83 24.20
CA ALA A 121 11.60 25.29 25.47
C ALA A 121 11.16 24.12 26.39
N THR A 122 10.76 22.99 25.81
CA THR A 122 10.33 21.79 26.56
C THR A 122 11.33 20.64 26.50
N GLY A 123 12.32 20.70 25.60
CA GLY A 123 13.25 19.60 25.31
C GLY A 123 12.60 18.44 24.57
N GLN A 124 11.38 18.61 24.06
CA GLN A 124 10.65 17.57 23.32
C GLN A 124 11.09 17.53 21.86
N GLU A 125 11.48 16.35 21.38
CA GLU A 125 11.66 16.06 19.96
C GLU A 125 10.68 14.97 19.53
N LEU A 126 9.86 15.23 18.51
CA LEU A 126 8.90 14.26 17.97
C LEU A 126 8.97 14.23 16.44
N ALA A 127 9.13 13.04 15.88
CA ALA A 127 8.98 12.83 14.45
C ALA A 127 7.51 12.52 14.14
N TRP A 128 6.85 13.40 13.38
CA TRP A 128 5.46 13.25 12.98
C TRP A 128 5.37 12.58 11.62
N ASN A 129 4.68 11.45 11.58
CA ASN A 129 4.53 10.62 10.38
C ASN A 129 3.05 10.35 10.09
N TRP A 130 2.69 10.47 8.81
CA TRP A 130 1.39 10.17 8.23
C TRP A 130 1.48 8.86 7.45
N GLY A 131 0.39 8.09 7.37
CA GLY A 131 0.37 6.81 6.68
C GLY A 131 0.70 5.63 7.59
N LEU A 132 0.42 5.76 8.89
CA LEU A 132 0.34 4.62 9.80
C LEU A 132 -0.94 3.83 9.52
N PHE A 133 -0.92 2.50 9.69
CA PHE A 133 -2.10 1.65 9.57
C PHE A 133 -1.97 0.43 10.49
N ASP A 134 -3.10 -0.18 10.85
CA ASP A 134 -3.14 -1.36 11.71
C ASP A 134 -3.60 -2.59 10.92
N PHE A 135 -2.75 -3.61 10.85
CA PHE A 135 -3.08 -4.92 10.28
C PHE A 135 -4.13 -5.69 11.10
N ASN A 136 -4.34 -5.32 12.37
CA ASN A 136 -5.27 -5.97 13.29
C ASN A 136 -6.66 -5.31 13.33
N ASP A 137 -6.93 -4.28 12.51
CA ASP A 137 -8.30 -3.77 12.34
C ASP A 137 -9.20 -4.93 11.89
N ALA A 138 -10.26 -5.19 12.65
CA ALA A 138 -11.23 -6.25 12.34
C ALA A 138 -11.88 -6.05 10.96
N ASP A 139 -11.96 -4.80 10.49
CA ASP A 139 -12.44 -4.45 9.16
C ASP A 139 -11.34 -4.43 8.08
N PHE A 140 -10.05 -4.61 8.40
CA PHE A 140 -8.90 -4.42 7.50
C PHE A 140 -9.12 -5.01 6.11
N LEU A 141 -9.40 -6.32 6.05
CA LEU A 141 -9.62 -7.03 4.78
C LEU A 141 -10.83 -6.49 4.01
N SER A 142 -11.88 -6.08 4.71
CA SER A 142 -13.09 -5.52 4.10
C SER A 142 -12.87 -4.09 3.58
N ARG A 143 -12.03 -3.28 4.24
CA ARG A 143 -11.63 -1.93 3.79
C ARG A 143 -10.69 -2.03 2.59
N PHE A 144 -9.73 -2.95 2.65
CA PHE A 144 -8.79 -3.25 1.57
C PHE A 144 -9.51 -3.65 0.28
N LEU A 145 -10.44 -4.61 0.36
CA LEU A 145 -11.25 -5.04 -0.79
C LEU A 145 -12.21 -3.97 -1.33
N ARG A 146 -12.48 -2.92 -0.55
CA ARG A 146 -13.33 -1.78 -0.92
C ARG A 146 -12.55 -0.48 -1.16
N GLY A 147 -11.22 -0.54 -1.33
CA GLY A 147 -10.36 0.65 -1.54
C GLY A 147 -10.37 1.71 -0.41
N SER A 148 -11.10 1.47 0.68
CA SER A 148 -11.46 2.45 1.72
C SER A 148 -10.57 2.28 2.96
N MET A 149 -9.27 2.12 2.72
CA MET A 149 -8.28 1.94 3.77
C MET A 149 -8.17 3.20 4.63
N LEU A 150 -8.42 3.03 5.93
CA LEU A 150 -8.24 4.07 6.92
C LEU A 150 -6.78 4.04 7.40
N TYR A 151 -6.08 5.13 7.22
CA TYR A 151 -4.74 5.35 7.76
C TYR A 151 -4.81 6.42 8.84
N SER A 152 -3.76 6.51 9.65
CA SER A 152 -3.62 7.50 10.69
C SER A 152 -2.29 8.23 10.64
N MET A 153 -2.20 9.31 11.43
CA MET A 153 -0.94 9.96 11.78
C MET A 153 -0.64 9.80 13.26
N GLY A 154 0.64 9.92 13.61
CA GLY A 154 1.09 9.88 14.99
C GLY A 154 2.52 10.41 15.16
N PRO A 155 2.93 10.64 16.41
CA PRO A 155 4.32 10.92 16.74
C PRO A 155 5.11 9.60 16.86
N ALA A 156 6.40 9.67 16.59
CA ALA A 156 7.38 8.65 16.88
C ALA A 156 8.59 9.28 17.59
N ASP A 157 9.29 8.46 18.39
CA ASP A 157 10.62 8.82 18.87
C ASP A 157 11.59 8.93 17.68
N PRO A 158 12.30 10.06 17.48
CA PRO A 158 13.16 10.25 16.31
C PRO A 158 14.27 9.20 16.19
N GLY A 159 14.85 8.75 17.32
CA GLY A 159 15.91 7.76 17.35
C GLY A 159 15.41 6.38 16.92
N ALA A 160 14.29 5.92 17.49
CA ALA A 160 13.63 4.68 17.10
C ALA A 160 13.16 4.70 15.64
N LEU A 161 12.61 5.83 15.18
CA LEU A 161 12.16 5.98 13.78
C LEU A 161 13.34 5.89 12.82
N LEU A 162 14.43 6.64 13.07
CA LEU A 162 15.66 6.56 12.27
C LEU A 162 16.25 5.14 12.28
N ASN A 163 16.35 4.51 13.45
CA ASN A 163 16.84 3.13 13.57
C ASN A 163 15.98 2.12 12.78
N SER A 164 14.68 2.36 12.61
CA SER A 164 13.84 1.50 11.79
C SER A 164 14.18 1.60 10.29
N TYR A 165 14.46 2.82 9.79
CA TYR A 165 14.93 3.01 8.40
C TYR A 165 16.36 2.52 8.17
N VAL A 166 17.26 2.69 9.14
CA VAL A 166 18.61 2.09 9.13
C VAL A 166 18.51 0.56 9.05
N SER A 167 17.64 -0.05 9.86
CA SER A 167 17.44 -1.52 9.87
C SER A 167 16.83 -2.06 8.56
N ALA A 168 16.08 -1.22 7.84
CA ALA A 168 15.54 -1.52 6.51
C ALA A 168 16.53 -1.21 5.36
N ASP A 169 17.75 -0.73 5.66
CA ASP A 169 18.75 -0.26 4.69
C ASP A 169 18.18 0.79 3.72
N ARG A 170 17.50 1.81 4.26
CA ARG A 170 16.86 2.88 3.48
C ARG A 170 17.58 4.21 3.75
N THR A 171 18.10 4.85 2.70
CA THR A 171 18.75 6.16 2.82
C THR A 171 17.78 7.20 3.41
N VAL A 172 18.27 7.96 4.39
CA VAL A 172 17.49 9.01 5.09
C VAL A 172 18.18 10.36 4.89
N TYR A 173 17.45 11.28 4.26
CA TYR A 173 17.83 12.68 4.12
C TYR A 173 17.08 13.53 5.16
N ALA A 174 17.73 14.59 5.64
CA ALA A 174 17.10 15.63 6.44
C ALA A 174 17.41 17.02 5.86
N ASN A 175 16.39 17.88 5.79
CA ASN A 175 16.56 19.30 5.51
C ASN A 175 15.91 20.09 6.66
N ARG A 176 16.65 21.01 7.29
CA ARG A 176 16.02 22.00 8.20
C ARG A 176 15.12 22.91 7.36
N ILE A 177 13.87 23.06 7.77
CA ILE A 177 12.92 23.98 7.15
C ILE A 177 13.11 25.36 7.80
N LEU A 178 13.40 26.36 7.00
CA LEU A 178 13.64 27.74 7.42
C LEU A 178 12.29 28.47 7.46
N LEU A 179 11.55 28.20 8.54
CA LEU A 179 10.30 28.88 8.91
C LEU A 179 10.61 29.99 9.92
N THR A 180 9.73 31.00 10.00
CA THR A 180 9.76 31.92 11.16
C THR A 180 9.27 31.19 12.41
N GLN A 181 9.49 31.78 13.58
CA GLN A 181 9.04 31.17 14.83
C GLN A 181 7.51 31.08 14.95
N GLU A 182 6.78 32.01 14.33
CA GLU A 182 5.32 32.01 14.25
C GLU A 182 4.82 30.88 13.34
N GLU A 183 5.44 30.73 12.17
CA GLU A 183 5.13 29.65 11.21
C GLU A 183 5.44 28.27 11.80
N ALA A 184 6.57 28.12 12.47
CA ALA A 184 6.96 26.89 13.15
C ALA A 184 6.04 26.56 14.33
N ALA A 185 5.60 27.57 15.10
CA ALA A 185 4.63 27.42 16.18
C ALA A 185 3.24 27.01 15.65
N GLU A 186 2.78 27.61 14.55
CA GLU A 186 1.51 27.21 13.93
C GLU A 186 1.61 25.83 13.27
N LEU A 187 2.78 25.43 12.75
CA LEU A 187 2.98 24.07 12.25
C LEU A 187 2.87 23.03 13.37
N ASP A 188 3.53 23.25 14.52
CA ASP A 188 3.39 22.38 15.70
C ASP A 188 1.94 22.32 16.20
N SER A 189 1.28 23.48 16.36
CA SER A 189 -0.15 23.61 16.67
C SER A 189 -1.02 22.79 15.70
N ARG A 190 -0.83 22.94 14.40
CA ARG A 190 -1.61 22.27 13.35
C ARG A 190 -1.37 20.76 13.33
N VAL A 191 -0.14 20.31 13.48
CA VAL A 191 0.19 18.88 13.53
C VAL A 191 -0.37 18.22 14.81
N ARG A 192 -0.28 18.89 15.97
CA ARG A 192 -0.93 18.41 17.21
C ARG A 192 -2.45 18.38 17.13
N ARG A 193 -3.08 19.39 16.49
CA ARG A 193 -4.53 19.39 16.21
C ARG A 193 -4.93 18.24 15.28
N ASN A 194 -4.11 17.94 14.26
CA ASN A 194 -4.34 16.77 13.41
C ASN A 194 -4.19 15.45 14.17
N PHE A 195 -3.39 15.36 15.23
CA PHE A 195 -3.25 14.15 16.05
C PHE A 195 -4.42 13.86 17.01
N LEU A 196 -5.35 14.81 17.19
CA LEU A 196 -6.54 14.59 18.02
C LEU A 196 -7.37 13.40 17.50
N PRO A 197 -8.04 12.62 18.38
CA PRO A 197 -8.78 11.40 17.99
C PRO A 197 -9.76 11.59 16.83
N GLU A 198 -10.39 12.75 16.75
CA GLU A 198 -11.35 13.18 15.72
C GLU A 198 -10.71 13.51 14.36
N ASN A 199 -9.40 13.84 14.32
CA ASN A 199 -8.71 14.34 13.13
C ASN A 199 -7.64 13.38 12.59
N ARG A 200 -7.10 12.51 13.43
CA ARG A 200 -5.88 11.73 13.11
C ARG A 200 -6.06 10.64 12.08
N ASN A 201 -7.30 10.21 11.84
CA ASN A 201 -7.65 9.13 10.93
C ASN A 201 -8.18 9.71 9.61
N TYR A 202 -7.73 9.18 8.47
CA TYR A 202 -8.14 9.66 7.15
C TYR A 202 -8.19 8.52 6.12
N LEU A 203 -8.98 8.71 5.07
CA LEU A 203 -9.01 7.79 3.93
C LEU A 203 -7.77 8.03 3.07
N TYR A 204 -6.92 7.03 2.97
CA TYR A 204 -5.66 7.17 2.24
C TYR A 204 -5.88 7.09 0.74
N HIS A 205 -5.59 8.18 0.03
CA HIS A 205 -5.62 8.21 -1.43
C HIS A 205 -4.20 8.27 -1.97
N TYR A 206 -3.75 7.16 -2.55
CA TYR A 206 -2.38 6.93 -3.00
C TYR A 206 -1.65 8.14 -3.63
N PHE A 207 -2.28 8.85 -4.57
CA PHE A 207 -1.71 10.02 -5.28
C PHE A 207 -2.07 11.41 -4.71
N ARG A 208 -2.99 11.50 -3.75
CA ARG A 208 -3.64 12.78 -3.39
C ARG A 208 -3.68 13.04 -1.89
N ASP A 209 -3.67 11.98 -1.10
CA ASP A 209 -3.78 11.99 0.36
C ASP A 209 -2.90 10.87 0.94
N ASN A 210 -1.58 11.15 0.99
CA ASN A 210 -0.53 10.24 1.43
C ASN A 210 0.47 10.96 2.37
N CYS A 211 1.54 10.27 2.79
CA CYS A 211 2.53 10.87 3.70
C CYS A 211 3.16 12.17 3.17
N SER A 212 3.55 12.21 1.90
CA SER A 212 4.16 13.36 1.23
C SER A 212 3.15 14.49 1.03
N THR A 213 1.93 14.20 0.53
CA THR A 213 0.92 15.25 0.33
C THR A 213 0.43 15.84 1.65
N ARG A 214 0.36 15.06 2.74
CA ARG A 214 0.03 15.57 4.08
C ARG A 214 1.10 16.52 4.61
N VAL A 215 2.38 16.21 4.40
CA VAL A 215 3.51 17.10 4.73
C VAL A 215 3.45 18.38 3.88
N ARG A 216 3.28 18.25 2.56
CA ARG A 216 3.09 19.38 1.63
C ARG A 216 1.95 20.31 2.09
N ASP A 217 0.77 19.77 2.36
CA ASP A 217 -0.42 20.54 2.74
C ASP A 217 -0.31 21.14 4.15
N ALA A 218 0.47 20.52 5.04
CA ALA A 218 0.82 21.06 6.35
C ALA A 218 1.75 22.28 6.23
N LEU A 219 2.78 22.20 5.38
CA LEU A 219 3.72 23.30 5.10
C LEU A 219 3.08 24.44 4.31
N ASP A 220 2.35 24.13 3.24
CA ASP A 220 1.70 25.14 2.37
C ASP A 220 0.77 26.06 3.17
N GLY A 221 -0.01 25.49 4.09
CA GLY A 221 -0.94 26.27 4.92
C GLY A 221 -0.29 27.11 6.04
N VAL A 222 0.95 26.84 6.45
CA VAL A 222 1.70 27.78 7.32
C VAL A 222 2.49 28.81 6.51
N LEU A 223 2.87 28.46 5.29
CA LEU A 223 3.49 29.35 4.29
C LEU A 223 2.46 30.19 3.49
N GLY A 224 1.21 30.28 3.96
CA GLY A 224 0.18 31.13 3.36
C GLY A 224 -0.26 30.75 1.94
N GLY A 225 0.00 29.53 1.47
CA GLY A 225 -0.31 29.08 0.10
C GLY A 225 0.84 29.21 -0.91
N LEU A 226 2.04 29.64 -0.47
CA LEU A 226 3.22 29.87 -1.32
C LEU A 226 3.57 28.67 -2.21
N LEU A 227 3.50 27.45 -1.67
CA LEU A 227 3.87 26.24 -2.41
C LEU A 227 2.84 25.94 -3.50
N ARG A 228 1.55 26.07 -3.17
CA ARG A 228 0.46 25.91 -4.13
C ARG A 228 0.54 26.94 -5.24
N GLU A 229 0.71 28.22 -4.91
CA GLU A 229 0.84 29.31 -5.90
C GLU A 229 2.02 29.04 -6.86
N THR A 230 3.16 28.60 -6.33
CA THR A 230 4.37 28.31 -7.10
C THR A 230 4.20 27.10 -8.03
N PHE A 231 3.65 25.98 -7.53
CA PHE A 231 3.74 24.68 -8.21
C PHE A 231 2.44 24.15 -8.82
N GLU A 232 1.27 24.75 -8.54
CA GLU A 232 0.00 24.28 -9.14
C GLU A 232 -0.12 24.64 -10.62
N SER A 233 0.56 25.71 -11.06
CA SER A 233 0.61 26.14 -12.47
C SER A 233 1.77 25.55 -13.28
N ARG A 234 2.85 25.09 -12.62
CA ARG A 234 4.03 24.47 -13.25
C ARG A 234 3.68 23.03 -13.66
N THR A 235 3.54 22.77 -14.96
CA THR A 235 3.23 21.44 -15.50
C THR A 235 4.49 20.59 -15.71
N THR A 236 4.38 19.30 -15.42
CA THR A 236 5.45 18.30 -15.57
C THR A 236 5.07 17.25 -16.64
N PRO A 237 6.03 16.73 -17.43
CA PRO A 237 5.82 15.60 -18.32
C PRO A 237 5.69 14.25 -17.58
N GLU A 238 6.02 14.19 -16.29
CA GLU A 238 5.94 13.01 -15.44
C GLU A 238 4.50 12.75 -14.94
N SER A 239 3.84 11.76 -15.52
CA SER A 239 2.48 11.34 -15.09
C SER A 239 2.49 10.46 -13.82
N TYR A 240 1.32 10.25 -13.22
CA TYR A 240 1.17 9.28 -12.11
C TYR A 240 1.64 7.88 -12.50
N ARG A 241 1.39 7.44 -13.74
CA ARG A 241 1.97 6.20 -14.30
C ARG A 241 3.49 6.31 -14.34
N TRP A 242 4.06 7.38 -14.88
CA TRP A 242 5.51 7.53 -15.01
C TRP A 242 6.23 7.37 -13.65
N HIS A 243 5.75 8.06 -12.62
CA HIS A 243 6.26 7.93 -11.25
C HIS A 243 6.02 6.53 -10.67
N THR A 244 4.83 5.95 -10.86
CA THR A 244 4.53 4.57 -10.40
C THR A 244 5.53 3.58 -11.00
N ARG A 245 5.66 3.60 -12.33
CA ARG A 245 6.47 2.63 -13.08
C ARG A 245 7.95 2.70 -12.71
N ARG A 246 8.55 3.89 -12.54
CA ARG A 246 9.96 4.02 -12.14
C ARG A 246 10.23 3.55 -10.71
N LEU A 247 9.25 3.68 -9.82
CA LEU A 247 9.39 3.38 -8.39
C LEU A 247 9.11 1.90 -8.07
N VAL A 248 8.32 1.18 -8.88
CA VAL A 248 8.07 -0.27 -8.71
C VAL A 248 8.82 -1.16 -9.72
N GLN A 249 9.72 -0.60 -10.54
CA GLN A 249 10.30 -1.28 -11.72
C GLN A 249 11.02 -2.61 -11.45
N GLU A 250 11.51 -2.83 -10.24
CA GLU A 250 12.17 -4.08 -9.84
C GLU A 250 11.23 -5.29 -9.90
N THR A 251 9.92 -5.08 -9.75
CA THR A 251 8.93 -6.16 -9.80
C THR A 251 7.99 -5.96 -10.98
N LEU A 252 8.34 -6.55 -12.13
CA LEU A 252 7.60 -6.45 -13.40
C LEU A 252 6.09 -6.70 -13.23
N TRP A 253 5.68 -7.68 -12.44
CA TRP A 253 4.25 -7.99 -12.24
C TRP A 253 3.51 -6.90 -11.44
N ILE A 254 4.20 -6.17 -10.56
CA ILE A 254 3.64 -5.02 -9.84
C ILE A 254 3.60 -3.79 -10.76
N ASP A 255 4.64 -3.51 -11.55
CA ASP A 255 4.60 -2.47 -12.61
C ASP A 255 3.40 -2.69 -13.53
N GLN A 256 3.29 -3.87 -14.14
CA GLN A 256 2.23 -4.16 -15.10
C GLN A 256 0.84 -4.21 -14.44
N GLY A 257 0.73 -4.68 -13.20
CA GLY A 257 -0.53 -4.73 -12.44
C GLY A 257 -1.05 -3.34 -12.05
N LEU A 258 -0.21 -2.52 -11.41
CA LEU A 258 -0.55 -1.13 -11.09
C LEU A 258 -0.77 -0.31 -12.36
N SER A 259 0.01 -0.55 -13.41
CA SER A 259 -0.19 0.07 -14.71
C SER A 259 -1.57 -0.26 -15.30
N PHE A 260 -2.04 -1.50 -15.19
CA PHE A 260 -3.38 -1.87 -15.65
C PHE A 260 -4.47 -1.17 -14.83
N LEU A 261 -4.37 -1.20 -13.50
CA LEU A 261 -5.34 -0.60 -12.57
C LEU A 261 -5.45 0.93 -12.72
N LEU A 262 -4.34 1.62 -12.99
CA LEU A 262 -4.31 3.07 -13.20
C LEU A 262 -5.16 3.55 -14.39
N GLY A 263 -5.39 2.69 -15.38
CA GLY A 263 -6.11 3.03 -16.61
C GLY A 263 -5.55 4.29 -17.30
N THR A 264 -6.36 4.92 -18.15
CA THR A 264 -5.95 6.14 -18.87
C THR A 264 -5.78 7.37 -17.96
N ARG A 265 -6.38 7.37 -16.76
CA ARG A 265 -6.23 8.46 -15.79
C ARG A 265 -4.79 8.60 -15.29
N GLY A 266 -4.04 7.50 -15.20
CA GLY A 266 -2.62 7.50 -14.83
C GLY A 266 -1.70 8.22 -15.82
N ASP A 267 -2.15 8.46 -17.05
CA ASP A 267 -1.36 9.07 -18.13
C ASP A 267 -1.63 10.56 -18.34
N LEU A 268 -2.54 11.16 -17.56
CA LEU A 268 -2.88 12.57 -17.69
C LEU A 268 -1.71 13.47 -17.24
N PRO A 269 -1.43 14.59 -17.93
CA PRO A 269 -0.46 15.59 -17.48
C PRO A 269 -0.74 16.04 -16.05
N ARG A 270 0.31 16.25 -15.25
CA ARG A 270 0.24 16.66 -13.84
C ARG A 270 0.88 18.04 -13.65
N SER A 271 0.53 18.72 -12.56
CA SER A 271 1.36 19.81 -12.05
C SER A 271 2.44 19.29 -11.11
N GLU A 272 3.51 20.05 -10.89
CA GLU A 272 4.55 19.71 -9.93
C GLU A 272 3.97 19.63 -8.50
N TRP A 273 2.97 20.46 -8.18
CA TRP A 273 2.18 20.33 -6.96
C TRP A 273 1.54 18.94 -6.79
N GLU A 274 1.02 18.34 -7.87
CA GLU A 274 0.55 16.96 -7.85
C GLU A 274 1.71 15.96 -7.75
N ALA A 275 2.84 16.19 -8.42
CA ALA A 275 4.02 15.32 -8.40
C ALA A 275 4.67 15.20 -7.02
N MET A 276 4.51 16.21 -6.15
CA MET A 276 4.86 16.17 -4.71
C MET A 276 4.17 15.03 -3.92
N PHE A 277 3.29 14.22 -4.51
CA PHE A 277 2.87 12.95 -3.92
C PHE A 277 4.03 11.97 -3.72
N VAL A 278 5.16 12.15 -4.43
CA VAL A 278 6.40 11.37 -4.22
C VAL A 278 7.33 12.10 -3.26
N PRO A 279 7.74 11.47 -2.14
CA PRO A 279 8.66 12.02 -1.15
C PRO A 279 9.92 12.71 -1.67
N MET A 280 10.65 12.06 -2.58
CA MET A 280 11.87 12.62 -3.18
C MET A 280 11.57 13.83 -4.08
N GLU A 281 10.37 13.90 -4.66
CA GLU A 281 9.95 15.02 -5.52
C GLU A 281 9.51 16.22 -4.67
N LEU A 282 8.82 15.99 -3.55
CA LEU A 282 8.54 17.03 -2.55
C LEU A 282 9.84 17.64 -2.04
N MET A 283 10.81 16.83 -1.62
CA MET A 283 12.13 17.33 -1.18
C MET A 283 12.81 18.15 -2.28
N ARG A 284 12.91 17.61 -3.50
CA ARG A 284 13.56 18.26 -4.65
C ARG A 284 12.92 19.61 -5.01
N LEU A 285 11.59 19.70 -5.01
CA LEU A 285 10.87 20.94 -5.33
C LEU A 285 10.97 21.96 -4.19
N LEU A 286 10.95 21.53 -2.93
CA LEU A 286 11.15 22.43 -1.79
C LEU A 286 12.58 23.01 -1.72
N GLU A 287 13.58 22.30 -2.26
CA GLU A 287 14.94 22.82 -2.44
C GLU A 287 15.03 23.93 -3.53
N GLU A 288 14.02 24.08 -4.39
CA GLU A 288 13.93 25.19 -5.36
C GLU A 288 13.24 26.45 -4.80
N VAL A 289 12.62 26.39 -3.62
CA VAL A 289 11.78 27.49 -3.11
C VAL A 289 12.63 28.56 -2.43
N ASP A 290 12.77 29.72 -3.09
CA ASP A 290 13.23 30.95 -2.47
C ASP A 290 12.04 31.81 -2.00
N ARG A 291 12.05 32.17 -0.71
CA ARG A 291 11.06 33.06 -0.09
C ARG A 291 11.32 34.51 -0.51
N PRO A 292 10.31 35.27 -0.97
CA PRO A 292 10.47 36.67 -1.33
C PRO A 292 10.83 37.52 -0.10
N SER A 293 11.64 38.57 -0.31
CA SER A 293 11.97 39.51 0.76
C SER A 293 10.78 40.40 1.10
N GLY A 294 10.03 40.01 2.13
CA GLY A 294 9.00 40.86 2.73
C GLY A 294 9.59 42.13 3.33
N ASN A 295 8.79 43.21 3.37
CA ASN A 295 9.19 44.52 3.91
C ASN A 295 9.32 44.53 5.45
N SER A 296 9.13 43.39 6.11
CA SER A 296 9.36 43.15 7.54
C SER A 296 10.86 42.97 7.79
N GLY A 297 11.54 44.06 8.17
CA GLY A 297 12.99 44.14 8.36
C GLY A 297 13.54 43.40 9.60
N THR A 298 13.10 42.16 9.84
CA THR A 298 13.63 41.26 10.87
C THR A 298 14.43 40.16 10.18
N GLY A 299 15.76 40.33 10.13
CA GLY A 299 16.71 39.37 9.54
C GLY A 299 16.94 38.11 10.38
N GLY A 300 15.87 37.51 10.90
CA GLY A 300 15.90 36.23 11.61
C GLY A 300 15.72 35.03 10.67
N PRO A 301 15.85 33.79 11.18
CA PRO A 301 15.50 32.58 10.44
C PRO A 301 14.05 32.64 9.92
N GLY A 302 13.84 32.25 8.66
CA GLY A 302 12.51 32.25 8.02
C GLY A 302 12.12 33.51 7.24
N GLY A 303 13.04 34.47 7.07
CA GLY A 303 12.82 35.65 6.22
C GLY A 303 12.90 35.37 4.72
N ALA A 304 13.68 36.18 4.02
CA ALA A 304 13.98 36.05 2.59
C ALA A 304 15.04 34.95 2.32
N GLY A 305 14.97 34.30 1.16
CA GLY A 305 15.93 33.27 0.74
C GLY A 305 15.38 31.84 0.86
N PRO A 306 16.24 30.80 0.83
CA PRO A 306 15.79 29.43 0.60
C PRO A 306 14.91 28.91 1.75
N LEU A 307 13.85 28.17 1.41
CA LEU A 307 12.95 27.53 2.36
C LEU A 307 13.61 26.35 3.08
N LEU A 308 14.55 25.67 2.43
CA LEU A 308 15.29 24.54 3.01
C LEU A 308 16.77 24.88 3.18
N ALA A 309 17.33 24.50 4.32
CA ALA A 309 18.77 24.37 4.48
C ALA A 309 19.32 23.24 3.59
N PRO A 310 20.63 23.25 3.27
CA PRO A 310 21.29 22.17 2.53
C PRO A 310 21.00 20.80 3.13
N ARG A 311 20.77 19.80 2.28
CA ARG A 311 20.43 18.45 2.72
C ARG A 311 21.56 17.80 3.50
N GLU A 312 21.21 17.17 4.62
CA GLU A 312 22.07 16.28 5.39
C GLU A 312 21.67 14.82 5.11
N VAL A 313 22.66 13.91 5.07
CA VAL A 313 22.41 12.46 4.96
C VAL A 313 22.54 11.87 6.37
N LEU A 314 21.40 11.61 7.02
CA LEU A 314 21.38 11.00 8.36
C LEU A 314 21.83 9.54 8.33
N PHE A 315 21.51 8.84 7.24
CA PHE A 315 21.99 7.48 6.96
C PHE A 315 22.03 7.23 5.45
N GLN A 316 23.10 6.58 4.98
CA GLN A 316 23.27 6.17 3.59
C GLN A 316 23.04 4.67 3.47
N GLY A 317 21.95 4.26 2.83
CA GLY A 317 21.68 2.85 2.55
C GLY A 317 22.56 2.30 1.43
N SER A 318 22.65 0.97 1.32
CA SER A 318 23.43 0.27 0.28
C SER A 318 22.72 0.23 -1.08
N ARG A 319 21.41 0.47 -1.09
CA ARG A 319 20.57 0.53 -2.29
C ARG A 319 21.01 1.66 -3.24
N PRO A 320 20.87 1.49 -4.57
CA PRO A 320 20.95 2.61 -5.49
C PRO A 320 19.79 3.60 -5.22
N PRO A 321 19.96 4.89 -5.52
CA PRO A 321 18.90 5.89 -5.34
C PRO A 321 17.71 5.60 -6.26
N ALA A 322 16.53 6.13 -5.88
CA ALA A 322 15.30 5.99 -6.66
C ALA A 322 15.50 6.23 -8.18
N PRO A 323 15.05 5.32 -9.07
CA PRO A 323 15.29 5.43 -10.50
C PRO A 323 14.76 6.74 -11.11
N ALA A 324 15.59 7.36 -11.96
CA ALA A 324 15.28 8.64 -12.62
C ALA A 324 14.21 8.53 -13.73
N GLY A 325 13.77 7.33 -14.10
CA GLY A 325 12.73 7.13 -15.11
C GLY A 325 12.29 5.66 -15.22
N PRO A 326 11.13 5.40 -15.85
CA PRO A 326 10.53 4.07 -15.92
C PRO A 326 11.24 3.18 -16.95
N PRO A 327 11.13 1.84 -16.81
CA PRO A 327 11.85 0.91 -17.68
C PRO A 327 11.21 0.84 -19.08
N ALA A 328 12.08 0.86 -20.10
CA ALA A 328 11.72 0.84 -21.52
C ALA A 328 11.48 -0.58 -22.05
N PHE A 329 10.31 -1.16 -21.74
CA PHE A 329 9.93 -2.50 -22.20
C PHE A 329 9.37 -2.57 -23.65
N SER A 330 9.36 -1.46 -24.40
CA SER A 330 8.74 -1.39 -25.74
C SER A 330 9.31 -2.43 -26.73
N ALA A 331 10.63 -2.61 -26.77
CA ALA A 331 11.29 -3.60 -27.61
C ALA A 331 10.94 -5.04 -27.19
N LEU A 332 10.87 -5.32 -25.88
CA LEU A 332 10.46 -6.62 -25.35
C LEU A 332 9.01 -6.94 -25.74
N TRP A 333 8.09 -5.99 -25.55
CA TRP A 333 6.68 -6.16 -25.93
C TRP A 333 6.49 -6.31 -27.44
N LEU A 334 7.29 -5.61 -28.27
CA LEU A 334 7.29 -5.80 -29.71
C LEU A 334 7.74 -7.22 -30.11
N VAL A 335 8.84 -7.72 -29.54
CA VAL A 335 9.33 -9.08 -29.80
C VAL A 335 8.33 -10.14 -29.35
N LEU A 336 7.76 -10.00 -28.15
CA LEU A 336 6.73 -10.91 -27.63
C LEU A 336 5.44 -10.86 -28.47
N GLY A 337 5.02 -9.67 -28.90
CA GLY A 337 3.84 -9.47 -29.75
C GLY A 337 4.01 -10.08 -31.15
N VAL A 338 5.17 -9.87 -31.79
CA VAL A 338 5.51 -10.48 -33.08
C VAL A 338 5.64 -12.00 -32.96
N GLY A 339 6.25 -12.50 -31.88
CA GLY A 339 6.35 -13.93 -31.60
C GLY A 339 4.97 -14.58 -31.41
N LEU A 340 4.10 -13.96 -30.62
CA LEU A 340 2.72 -14.42 -30.42
C LEU A 340 1.90 -14.39 -31.71
N GLY A 341 1.96 -13.29 -32.46
CA GLY A 341 1.28 -13.15 -33.76
C GLY A 341 1.76 -14.19 -34.78
N GLY A 342 3.08 -14.44 -34.83
CA GLY A 342 3.69 -15.48 -35.66
C GLY A 342 3.24 -16.90 -35.25
N ALA A 343 3.17 -17.18 -33.95
CA ALA A 343 2.69 -18.46 -33.43
C ALA A 343 1.21 -18.69 -33.76
N LEU A 344 0.35 -17.69 -33.57
CA LEU A 344 -1.07 -17.74 -33.91
C LEU A 344 -1.29 -17.92 -35.43
N ALA A 345 -0.56 -17.18 -36.27
CA ALA A 345 -0.60 -17.35 -37.73
C ALA A 345 -0.10 -18.74 -38.17
N GLY A 346 0.93 -19.27 -37.51
CA GLY A 346 1.42 -20.63 -37.70
C GLY A 346 0.36 -21.68 -37.37
N LEU A 347 -0.25 -21.60 -36.18
CA LEU A 347 -1.33 -22.49 -35.76
C LEU A 347 -2.54 -22.42 -36.71
N GLY A 348 -2.95 -21.22 -37.14
CA GLY A 348 -4.01 -21.04 -38.13
C GLY A 348 -3.70 -21.73 -39.48
N ARG A 349 -2.48 -21.58 -40.00
CA ARG A 349 -2.01 -22.26 -41.22
C ARG A 349 -1.92 -23.78 -41.07
N LEU A 350 -1.70 -24.31 -39.86
CA LEU A 350 -1.67 -25.74 -39.58
C LEU A 350 -3.10 -26.30 -39.47
N ALA A 351 -3.98 -25.57 -38.77
CA ALA A 351 -5.40 -25.86 -38.65
C ALA A 351 -6.11 -25.91 -40.02
N GLY A 352 -5.82 -24.94 -40.89
CA GLY A 352 -6.33 -24.90 -42.28
C GLY A 352 -5.83 -26.04 -43.16
N ARG A 353 -4.65 -26.61 -42.86
CA ARG A 353 -4.13 -27.84 -43.50
C ARG A 353 -4.69 -29.14 -42.88
N GLY A 354 -5.79 -29.07 -42.14
CA GLY A 354 -6.46 -30.24 -41.56
C GLY A 354 -5.81 -30.83 -40.31
N ARG A 355 -4.77 -30.22 -39.73
CA ARG A 355 -4.18 -30.71 -38.47
C ARG A 355 -5.13 -30.45 -37.30
N GLY A 356 -5.86 -31.48 -36.89
CA GLY A 356 -6.88 -31.41 -35.84
C GLY A 356 -6.38 -30.83 -34.51
N TRP A 357 -5.16 -31.20 -34.07
CA TRP A 357 -4.56 -30.67 -32.84
C TRP A 357 -4.37 -29.14 -32.87
N ALA A 358 -4.08 -28.56 -34.04
CA ALA A 358 -3.88 -27.11 -34.18
C ALA A 358 -5.22 -26.36 -34.07
N ARG A 359 -6.33 -26.97 -34.52
CA ARG A 359 -7.70 -26.44 -34.30
C ARG A 359 -8.04 -26.43 -32.81
N TRP A 360 -7.73 -27.51 -32.08
CA TRP A 360 -7.90 -27.57 -30.63
C TRP A 360 -7.02 -26.56 -29.89
N ALA A 361 -5.75 -26.41 -30.28
CA ALA A 361 -4.84 -25.43 -29.68
C ALA A 361 -5.35 -23.98 -29.82
N VAL A 362 -5.85 -23.61 -31.00
CA VAL A 362 -6.48 -22.29 -31.22
C VAL A 362 -7.76 -22.15 -30.39
N GLY A 363 -8.64 -23.15 -30.40
CA GLY A 363 -9.90 -23.12 -29.63
C GLY A 363 -9.68 -22.98 -28.12
N LEU A 364 -8.75 -23.76 -27.55
CA LEU A 364 -8.37 -23.69 -26.14
C LEU A 364 -7.68 -22.37 -25.80
N GLY A 365 -6.83 -21.84 -26.69
CA GLY A 365 -6.18 -20.54 -26.51
C GLY A 365 -7.19 -19.39 -26.46
N VAL A 366 -8.15 -19.36 -27.40
CA VAL A 366 -9.23 -18.37 -27.43
C VAL A 366 -10.15 -18.50 -26.20
N ALA A 367 -10.53 -19.73 -25.82
CA ALA A 367 -11.34 -19.96 -24.63
C ALA A 367 -10.64 -19.52 -23.34
N GLY A 368 -9.36 -19.87 -23.18
CA GLY A 368 -8.53 -19.46 -22.05
C GLY A 368 -8.35 -17.95 -21.97
N TRP A 369 -8.08 -17.29 -23.10
CA TRP A 369 -8.00 -15.82 -23.17
C TRP A 369 -9.34 -15.15 -22.84
N GLY A 370 -10.45 -15.72 -23.31
CA GLY A 370 -11.80 -15.25 -22.98
C GLY A 370 -12.12 -15.36 -21.50
N LEU A 371 -11.81 -16.48 -20.86
CA LEU A 371 -11.98 -16.68 -19.41
C LEU A 371 -11.09 -15.73 -18.60
N PHE A 372 -9.82 -15.55 -18.99
CA PHE A 372 -8.90 -14.60 -18.36
C PHE A 372 -9.40 -13.15 -18.47
N SER A 373 -9.83 -12.75 -19.66
CA SER A 373 -10.37 -11.41 -19.92
C SER A 373 -11.68 -11.17 -19.17
N ALA A 374 -12.55 -12.17 -19.07
CA ALA A 374 -13.78 -12.10 -18.28
C ALA A 374 -13.50 -11.99 -16.77
N ALA A 375 -12.48 -12.70 -16.27
CA ALA A 375 -12.06 -12.60 -14.87
C ALA A 375 -11.48 -11.21 -14.55
N LEU A 376 -10.58 -10.68 -15.40
CA LEU A 376 -10.06 -9.31 -15.25
C LEU A 376 -11.16 -8.25 -15.37
N GLY A 377 -12.08 -8.40 -16.33
CA GLY A 377 -13.24 -7.52 -16.49
C GLY A 377 -14.15 -7.56 -15.25
N GLY A 378 -14.37 -8.74 -14.67
CA GLY A 378 -15.09 -8.90 -13.41
C GLY A 378 -14.42 -8.16 -12.24
N ILE A 379 -13.08 -8.26 -12.10
CA ILE A 379 -12.32 -7.52 -11.10
C ILE A 379 -12.46 -6.00 -11.28
N LEU A 380 -12.34 -5.50 -12.52
CA LEU A 380 -12.51 -4.07 -12.82
C LEU A 380 -13.95 -3.58 -12.55
N VAL A 381 -14.96 -4.39 -12.86
CA VAL A 381 -16.36 -4.06 -12.53
C VAL A 381 -16.58 -4.02 -11.02
N MET A 382 -16.00 -4.94 -10.25
CA MET A 382 -16.04 -4.88 -8.78
C MET A 382 -15.34 -3.62 -8.26
N ALA A 383 -14.17 -3.28 -8.80
CA ALA A 383 -13.43 -2.07 -8.42
C ALA A 383 -14.22 -0.77 -8.72
N TRP A 384 -15.00 -0.73 -9.81
CA TRP A 384 -15.87 0.39 -10.14
C TRP A 384 -16.98 0.62 -9.10
N PHE A 385 -17.45 -0.45 -8.43
CA PHE A 385 -18.43 -0.34 -7.35
C PHE A 385 -17.80 -0.11 -5.96
N THR A 386 -16.50 0.18 -5.90
CA THR A 386 -15.78 0.51 -4.66
C THR A 386 -15.17 1.92 -4.63
N ASP A 387 -15.27 2.66 -5.73
CA ASP A 387 -14.94 4.11 -5.84
C ASP A 387 -16.06 5.00 -5.25
#